data_AF-A0A377XVD0-F1
#
_entry.id   AF-A0A377XVD0-F1
#
_cell.length_a   1.000
_cell.length_b   1.000
_cell.length_c   1.000
_cell.angle_alpha   90.00
_cell.angle_beta   90.00
_cell.angle_gamma   90.00
#
_symmetry.space_group_name_H-M   'P 1'
#
loop_
_entity.id
_entity.type
_entity.pdbx_description
1 polymer ?
#
loop_
_entity_poly.entity_id
_entity_poly.type
_entity_poly.pdbx_seq_one_letter_code
_entity_poly.pdbx_strand_id
1 'polypeptide(L)' 'MSLLCKRCDNPVDDLDFEKATIMKNSDGTWCVDLTLKCPYCVLSYKAIIPTAELQPLTGDENDK' A
#
# COMPACT_ATOMS: atom_id res chain seq x y z
N MET A 1 0.64 13.28 9.76
CA MET A 1 0.21 14.15 8.66
C MET A 1 -1.01 13.48 8.05
N SER A 2 -2.14 14.18 7.93
CA SER A 2 -3.34 13.62 7.29
C SER A 2 -3.30 13.89 5.78
N LEU A 3 -3.73 12.91 4.98
CA LEU A 3 -3.88 13.00 3.53
C LEU A 3 -5.30 13.48 3.21
N LEU A 4 -5.47 14.31 2.18
CA LEU A 4 -6.81 14.66 1.69
C LEU A 4 -7.22 13.70 0.58
N CYS A 5 -8.42 13.11 0.70
CA CYS A 5 -8.96 12.28 -0.36
C CYS A 5 -9.27 13.13 -1.60
N LYS A 6 -8.71 12.77 -2.76
CA LYS A 6 -8.87 13.54 -4.02
C LYS A 6 -10.30 13.61 -4.56
N ARG A 7 -11.23 12.81 -4.02
CA ARG A 7 -12.62 12.74 -4.50
C ARG A 7 -13.64 13.32 -3.53
N CYS A 8 -13.51 13.06 -2.24
CA CYS A 8 -14.47 13.55 -1.24
C CYS A 8 -13.91 14.64 -0.34
N ASP A 9 -12.64 15.03 -0.55
CA ASP A 9 -11.92 16.08 0.20
C ASP A 9 -11.87 15.87 1.72
N ASN A 10 -12.34 14.72 2.21
CA ASN A 10 -12.23 14.37 3.61
C ASN A 10 -10.76 14.15 3.97
N PRO A 11 -10.32 14.65 5.14
CA PRO A 11 -9.04 14.28 5.71
C PRO A 11 -9.06 12.80 6.08
N VAL A 12 -7.97 12.11 5.76
CA VAL A 12 -7.78 10.69 5.99
C VAL A 12 -6.40 10.50 6.62
N ASP A 13 -6.37 9.87 7.79
CA ASP A 13 -5.09 9.51 8.43
C ASP A 13 -4.50 8.26 7.75
N ASP A 14 -5.33 7.23 7.55
CA ASP A 14 -4.95 5.96 6.92
C ASP A 14 -5.96 5.53 5.85
N LEU A 15 -5.46 4.97 4.76
CA LEU A 15 -6.29 4.34 3.72
C LEU A 15 -6.53 2.88 4.06
N ASP A 16 -7.74 2.39 3.80
CA ASP A 16 -8.10 0.99 4.00
C ASP A 16 -7.34 0.09 3.02
N PHE A 17 -6.81 -1.02 3.53
CA PHE A 17 -6.19 -2.03 2.67
C PHE A 17 -7.25 -2.71 1.79
N GLU A 18 -7.01 -2.74 0.47
CA GLU A 18 -7.80 -3.57 -0.45
C GLU A 18 -7.02 -4.80 -0.90
N LYS A 19 -5.80 -4.60 -1.42
CA LYS A 19 -5.01 -5.69 -2.00
C LYS A 19 -3.53 -5.34 -2.04
N ALA A 20 -2.67 -6.33 -1.85
CA ALA A 20 -1.25 -6.27 -2.21
C ALA A 20 -0.88 -7.54 -2.98
N THR A 21 -0.10 -7.41 -4.04
CA THR A 21 0.39 -8.56 -4.81
C THR A 21 1.84 -8.35 -5.21
N ILE A 22 2.66 -9.36 -4.95
CA ILE A 22 4.06 -9.36 -5.39
C ILE A 22 4.10 -9.77 -6.85
N MET A 23 4.75 -8.96 -7.68
CA MET A 23 4.93 -9.23 -9.11
C MET A 23 6.36 -8.90 -9.54
N LYS A 24 6.80 -9.56 -10.62
CA LYS A 24 8.10 -9.30 -11.25
C LYS A 24 7.85 -8.51 -12.54
N ASN A 25 8.48 -7.36 -12.65
CA ASN A 25 8.45 -6.53 -13.85
C ASN A 25 9.31 -7.15 -14.97
N SER A 26 9.12 -6.66 -16.19
CA SER A 26 9.86 -7.13 -17.38
C SER A 26 11.36 -6.83 -17.33
N ASP A 27 11.77 -5.81 -16.59
CA ASP A 27 13.17 -5.46 -16.31
C ASP A 27 13.81 -6.39 -15.27
N GLY A 28 13.03 -7.29 -14.67
CA GLY A 28 13.47 -8.22 -13.64
C GLY A 28 13.30 -7.74 -12.21
N THR A 29 12.85 -6.50 -12.00
CA THR A 29 12.62 -5.90 -10.68
C THR A 29 11.39 -6.52 -10.02
N TRP A 30 11.49 -6.83 -8.72
CA TRP A 30 10.34 -7.24 -7.93
C TRP A 30 9.63 -6.01 -7.35
N CYS A 31 8.31 -6.01 -7.42
CA CYS A 31 7.47 -4.92 -6.95
C CYS A 31 6.26 -5.47 -6.19
N VAL A 32 5.69 -4.61 -5.34
CA VAL A 32 4.36 -4.80 -4.75
C VAL A 32 3.38 -3.90 -5.51
N ASP A 33 2.37 -4.51 -6.15
CA ASP A 33 1.17 -3.81 -6.61
C ASP A 33 0.21 -3.68 -5.43
N LEU A 34 0.15 -2.47 -4.87
CA LEU A 34 -0.63 -2.12 -3.70
C LEU A 34 -1.86 -1.32 -4.12
N THR A 35 -3.03 -1.78 -3.66
CA THR A 35 -4.29 -1.04 -3.77
C THR A 35 -4.84 -0.74 -2.38
N LEU A 36 -5.08 0.54 -2.13
CA LEU A 36 -5.68 1.08 -0.90
C LEU A 36 -6.97 1.82 -1.22
N LYS A 37 -7.85 2.05 -0.24
CA LYS A 37 -9.15 2.70 -0.41
C LYS A 37 -9.36 3.84 0.57
N CYS A 38 -10.06 4.88 0.10
CA CYS A 38 -10.59 5.88 1.02
C CYS A 38 -11.74 5.28 1.86
N PRO A 39 -11.68 5.35 3.20
CA PRO A 39 -12.73 4.78 4.07
C PRO A 39 -14.09 5.49 3.91
N TYR A 40 -14.10 6.73 3.43
CA TYR A 40 -15.33 7.54 3.31
C TYR A 40 -16.07 7.39 1.98
N CYS A 41 -15.34 7.29 0.86
CA CYS A 41 -15.94 7.29 -0.48
C CYS A 41 -15.55 6.11 -1.35
N VAL A 42 -14.75 5.18 -0.81
CA VAL A 42 -14.33 3.93 -1.46
C VAL A 42 -13.53 4.16 -2.76
N LEU A 43 -12.96 5.35 -2.94
CA LEU A 43 -12.02 5.60 -4.03
C LEU A 43 -10.76 4.73 -3.82
N SER A 44 -10.41 3.91 -4.81
CA SER A 44 -9.17 3.13 -4.79
C SER A 44 -7.97 3.93 -5.30
N TYR A 45 -6.86 3.79 -4.61
CA TYR A 45 -5.54 4.32 -4.95
C TYR A 45 -4.61 3.14 -5.24
N LYS A 46 -3.90 3.20 -6.37
CA LYS A 46 -2.94 2.16 -6.77
C LYS A 46 -1.53 2.69 -6.76
N ALA A 47 -0.59 1.90 -6.26
CA ALA A 47 0.83 2.18 -6.24
C ALA A 47 1.62 0.92 -6.60
N ILE A 48 2.67 1.09 -7.40
CA ILE A 48 3.67 0.04 -7.66
C ILE A 48 4.91 0.44 -6.88
N ILE A 49 5.30 -0.38 -5.91
CA ILE A 49 6.40 -0.10 -4.99
C ILE A 49 7.52 -1.12 -5.24
N PRO A 50 8.71 -0.72 -5.69
CA PRO A 50 9.85 -1.61 -5.80
C PRO A 50 10.19 -2.23 -4.44
N THR A 51 10.42 -3.54 -4.39
CA THR A 51 10.75 -4.22 -3.11
C THR A 51 12.07 -3.74 -2.53
N ALA A 52 12.94 -3.14 -3.35
CA ALA A 52 14.19 -2.51 -2.90
C ALA A 52 13.97 -1.29 -2.00
N GLU A 53 12.78 -0.65 -2.06
CA GLU A 53 12.39 0.47 -1.20
C GLU A 53 11.73 0.00 0.10
N LEU A 54 11.39 -1.29 0.18
CA LEU A 54 10.75 -1.88 1.36
C LEU A 54 11.81 -2.44 2.30
N GLN A 55 11.63 -2.20 3.58
CA GLN A 55 12.39 -2.89 4.61
C GLN A 55 11.65 -4.18 4.98
N PRO A 56 12.30 -5.35 4.88
CA PRO A 56 11.72 -6.58 5.38
C PRO A 56 11.41 -6.41 6.88
N LEU A 57 10.21 -6.80 7.29
CA LEU A 57 9.96 -7.01 8.71
C LEU A 57 10.80 -8.23 9.12
N THR A 58 11.87 -8.00 9.88
CA THR A 58 12.52 -9.07 10.64
C THR A 58 11.47 -9.64 11.58
N GLY A 59 11.09 -10.89 11.37
CA GLY A 59 9.91 -11.50 11.99
C GLY A 59 9.89 -11.37 13.52
N ASP A 60 8.68 -11.25 14.06
CA ASP A 60 8.40 -11.39 15.48
C ASP A 60 9.07 -12.67 16.02
N GLU A 61 10.03 -12.48 16.92
CA GLU A 61 10.59 -13.52 17.79
C GLU A 61 9.58 -13.90 18.91
N ASN A 62 8.29 -13.97 18.60
CA ASN A 62 7.22 -14.30 19.55
C ASN A 62 6.22 -15.33 19.00
N ASP A 63 6.76 -16.41 18.43
CA ASP A 63 6.08 -17.70 18.45
C ASP A 63 6.80 -18.57 19.49
N LYS A 64 6.38 -18.46 20.76
CA LYS A 64 6.76 -19.37 21.83
C LYS A 64 5.55 -19.71 22.70
#